data_AF-A0A8T0H8T0-F1
#
_entry.id   AF-A0A8T0H8T0-F1
#
_cell.length_a   1.000
_cell.length_b   1.000
_cell.length_c   1.000
_cell.angle_alpha   90.00
_cell.angle_beta   90.00
_cell.angle_gamma   90.00
#
_symmetry.space_group_name_H-M   'P 1'
#
loop_
_entity.id
_entity.type
_entity.pdbx_description
1 polymer ?
#
loop_
_entity_poly.entity_id
_entity_poly.type
_entity_poly.pdbx_seq_one_letter_code
_entity_poly.pdbx_strand_id
1 'polypeptide(L)'
;MQEQMAKMLISMAMACAAVAAVAAVVMVWQKFQKHSPCEQALVLLYEFRHACATPLHVLRQISEHMALEMQAGLDQPGGSQLTMLPTFIEKLPNGSEEGLFYALDLGGTNFRVLRCLLGGPEARVVKQEHEEVPIPRQLMLGTSEELFDFIAMRLITFMQREGPEFHRGCNLNDQQIRELGLTFSFPIRQTSINTGILIQWTKGFKITDGVGKDVVTMLQSAMDRQKGWPQIRVAVLINDTVGTLAGGHYWNDDVMIGMILGAGANACYVEGNLPNDIQTKSGKMVVNMELGGFWSSHLPRTDIDEQLDNESVNPGDAAFEKLIGGMYLGEIVRRLLLKMAQEARLFGGVTLTKLKQPFILNSGDVKNARRRFTRFDSCGQSFEGCV
;
A
#
# COMPACT_ATOMS: atom_id res chain seq x y z
N MET A 1 22.84 22.85 63.11
CA MET A 1 24.13 23.01 62.38
C MET A 1 24.39 21.87 61.39
N GLN A 2 24.28 20.59 61.79
CA GLN A 2 24.50 19.46 60.87
C GLN A 2 23.52 19.40 59.68
N GLU A 3 22.24 19.72 59.88
CA GLU A 3 21.24 19.67 58.80
C GLU A 3 21.45 20.75 57.72
N GLN A 4 21.89 21.94 58.11
CA GLN A 4 22.27 23.01 57.17
C GLN A 4 23.52 22.64 56.38
N MET A 5 24.51 22.02 57.03
CA MET A 5 25.72 21.54 56.34
C MET A 5 25.39 20.44 55.32
N ALA A 6 24.47 19.52 55.65
CA ALA A 6 24.03 18.47 54.74
C ALA A 6 23.31 19.05 53.50
N LYS A 7 22.40 20.02 53.68
CA LYS A 7 21.71 20.69 52.56
C LYS A 7 22.69 21.43 51.64
N MET A 8 23.70 22.09 52.21
CA MET A 8 24.74 22.80 51.46
C MET A 8 25.64 21.85 50.65
N LEU A 9 26.00 20.70 51.22
CA LEU A 9 26.78 19.66 50.53
C LEU A 9 26.01 19.06 49.35
N ILE A 10 24.71 18.78 49.52
CA ILE A 10 23.85 18.27 48.44
C ILE A 10 23.71 19.31 47.32
N SER A 11 23.51 20.59 47.64
CA SER A 11 23.43 21.64 46.61
C SER A 11 24.73 21.81 45.84
N MET A 12 25.90 21.71 46.51
CA MET A 12 27.21 21.72 45.85
C MET A 12 27.39 20.51 44.93
N ALA A 13 27.02 19.32 45.39
CA ALA A 13 27.12 18.10 44.59
C ALA A 13 26.24 18.17 43.32
N MET A 14 25.00 18.69 43.43
CA MET A 14 24.13 18.89 42.27
C MET A 14 24.67 19.95 41.30
N ALA A 15 25.24 21.05 41.82
CA ALA A 15 25.87 22.07 40.99
C ALA A 15 27.09 21.51 40.23
N CYS A 16 27.95 20.74 40.91
CA CYS A 16 29.09 20.08 40.28
C CYS A 16 28.65 19.07 39.22
N ALA A 17 27.60 18.27 39.48
CA ALA A 17 27.05 17.34 38.51
C ALA A 17 26.49 18.06 37.28
N ALA A 18 25.77 19.17 37.46
CA ALA A 18 25.25 19.99 36.37
C ALA A 18 26.38 20.59 35.52
N VAL A 19 27.42 21.13 36.15
CA VAL A 19 28.60 21.68 35.43
C VAL A 19 29.35 20.57 34.67
N ALA A 20 29.52 19.39 35.27
CA ALA A 20 30.15 18.26 34.60
C ALA A 20 29.34 17.77 33.39
N ALA A 21 28.01 17.73 33.50
CA ALA A 21 27.13 17.38 32.39
C ALA A 21 27.22 18.40 31.24
N VAL A 22 27.18 19.71 31.56
CA VAL A 22 27.35 20.78 30.57
C VAL A 22 28.73 20.71 29.91
N ALA A 23 29.80 20.50 30.68
CA ALA A 23 31.15 20.36 30.15
C ALA A 23 31.29 19.15 29.23
N ALA A 24 30.65 18.01 29.57
CA ALA A 24 30.62 16.84 28.71
C ALA A 24 29.88 17.12 27.39
N VAL A 25 28.73 17.78 27.43
CA VAL A 25 27.98 18.20 26.23
C VAL A 25 28.82 19.15 25.36
N VAL A 26 29.49 20.14 25.96
CA VAL A 26 30.36 21.07 25.23
C VAL A 26 31.56 20.37 24.61
N MET A 27 32.19 19.43 25.33
CA MET A 27 33.32 18.66 24.80
C MET A 27 32.90 17.74 23.66
N VAL A 28 31.74 17.07 23.77
CA VAL A 28 31.16 16.28 22.68
C VAL A 28 30.85 17.17 21.47
N TRP A 29 30.25 18.34 21.69
CA TRP A 29 29.94 19.31 20.64
C TRP A 29 31.19 19.87 19.95
N GLN A 30 32.23 20.23 20.71
CA GLN A 30 33.52 20.67 20.16
C GLN A 30 34.22 19.57 19.37
N LYS A 31 34.13 18.31 19.82
CA LYS A 31 34.67 17.15 19.10
C LYS A 31 33.88 16.91 17.81
N PHE A 32 32.56 17.09 17.84
CA PHE A 32 31.69 17.07 16.67
C PHE A 32 32.07 18.15 15.64
N GLN A 33 32.40 19.37 16.08
CA GLN A 33 32.83 20.46 15.19
C GLN A 33 34.20 20.26 14.52
N LYS A 34 35.04 19.32 15.01
CA LYS A 34 36.31 18.99 14.35
C LYS A 34 36.17 18.15 13.09
N HIS A 35 35.01 17.50 12.91
CA HIS A 35 34.75 16.66 11.74
C HIS A 35 34.41 17.49 10.51
N SER A 36 34.86 17.04 9.33
CA SER A 36 34.40 17.65 8.07
C SER A 36 32.89 17.42 7.88
N PRO A 37 32.19 18.28 7.11
CA PRO A 37 30.79 18.06 6.73
C PRO A 37 30.51 16.63 6.21
N CYS A 38 31.45 16.09 5.44
CA CYS A 38 31.36 14.73 4.90
C CYS A 38 31.44 13.67 6.00
N GLU A 39 32.37 13.82 6.96
CA GLU A 39 32.49 12.88 8.09
C GLU A 39 31.26 12.89 8.99
N GLN A 40 30.70 14.07 9.28
CA GLN A 40 29.46 14.20 10.05
C GLN A 40 28.29 13.54 9.32
N ALA A 41 28.19 13.74 8.01
CA ALA A 41 27.19 13.11 7.17
C ALA A 41 27.33 11.58 7.18
N LEU A 42 28.55 11.05 7.14
CA LEU A 42 28.82 9.62 7.22
C LEU A 42 28.41 9.02 8.58
N VAL A 43 28.57 9.74 9.68
CA VAL A 43 28.09 9.31 11.00
C VAL A 43 26.56 9.18 11.00
N LEU A 44 25.83 10.21 10.53
CA LEU A 44 24.37 10.16 10.43
C LEU A 44 23.88 9.01 9.54
N LEU A 45 24.56 8.78 8.41
CA LEU A 45 24.24 7.68 7.51
C LEU A 45 24.53 6.32 8.17
N TYR A 46 25.61 6.20 8.95
CA TYR A 46 25.94 4.99 9.68
C TYR A 46 24.90 4.67 10.76
N GLU A 47 24.48 5.66 11.53
CA GLU A 47 23.43 5.54 12.53
C GLU A 47 22.11 5.11 11.89
N PHE A 48 21.69 5.79 10.82
CA PHE A 48 20.50 5.44 10.07
C PHE A 48 20.56 3.99 9.55
N ARG A 49 21.69 3.60 8.95
CA ARG A 49 21.90 2.22 8.46
C ARG A 49 21.78 1.18 9.58
N HIS A 50 22.28 1.47 10.78
CA HIS A 50 22.17 0.55 11.91
C HIS A 50 20.74 0.49 12.45
N ALA A 51 20.05 1.62 12.54
CA ALA A 51 18.68 1.68 13.02
C ALA A 51 17.71 0.95 12.07
N CYS A 52 17.91 1.03 10.75
CA CYS A 52 17.09 0.33 9.76
C CYS A 52 17.46 -1.16 9.59
N ALA A 53 18.48 -1.67 10.29
CA ALA A 53 18.97 -3.03 10.05
C ALA A 53 17.94 -4.09 10.46
N THR A 54 17.69 -5.05 9.58
CA THR A 54 16.77 -6.17 9.79
C THR A 54 17.51 -7.52 9.82
N PRO A 55 18.35 -7.78 10.83
CA PRO A 55 18.99 -9.09 10.96
C PRO A 55 17.95 -10.19 11.15
N LEU A 56 18.33 -11.43 10.86
CA LEU A 56 17.40 -12.58 10.84
C LEU A 56 16.56 -12.73 12.11
N HIS A 57 17.12 -12.45 13.28
CA HIS A 57 16.38 -12.54 14.55
C HIS A 57 15.26 -11.49 14.66
N VAL A 58 15.49 -10.26 14.19
CA VAL A 58 14.46 -9.21 14.13
C VAL A 58 13.37 -9.60 13.14
N LEU A 59 13.74 -10.11 11.96
CA LEU A 59 12.76 -10.58 10.98
C LEU A 59 11.88 -11.72 11.51
N ARG A 60 12.45 -12.64 12.31
CA ARG A 60 11.69 -13.69 12.99
C ARG A 60 10.71 -13.11 14.00
N GLN A 61 11.14 -12.16 14.84
CA GLN A 61 10.26 -11.48 15.80
C GLN A 61 9.11 -10.74 15.09
N ILE A 62 9.40 -10.04 14.00
CA ILE A 62 8.37 -9.38 13.18
C ILE A 62 7.39 -10.42 12.62
N SER A 63 7.89 -11.53 12.08
CA SER A 63 7.06 -12.60 11.51
C SER A 63 6.17 -13.27 12.57
N GLU A 64 6.72 -13.54 13.77
CA GLU A 64 5.98 -14.13 14.88
C GLU A 64 4.89 -13.17 15.37
N HIS A 65 5.21 -11.88 15.53
CA HIS A 65 4.22 -10.87 15.92
C HIS A 65 3.15 -10.67 14.84
N MET A 66 3.52 -10.73 13.56
CA MET A 66 2.56 -10.68 12.45
C MET A 66 1.56 -11.84 12.51
N ALA A 67 2.01 -13.06 12.81
CA ALA A 67 1.12 -14.20 12.96
C ALA A 67 0.14 -14.03 14.15
N LEU A 68 0.60 -13.43 15.26
CA LEU A 68 -0.27 -13.10 16.40
C LEU A 68 -1.31 -12.03 16.04
N GLU A 69 -0.90 -10.97 15.36
CA GLU A 69 -1.79 -9.90 14.89
C GLU A 69 -2.81 -10.41 13.86
N MET A 70 -2.40 -11.34 12.98
CA MET A 70 -3.32 -12.01 12.05
C MET A 70 -4.41 -12.79 12.81
N GLN A 71 -4.03 -13.58 13.81
CA GLN A 71 -5.00 -14.31 14.62
C GLN A 71 -5.92 -13.37 15.39
N ALA A 72 -5.38 -12.32 16.01
CA ALA A 72 -6.16 -11.32 16.74
C ALA A 72 -7.16 -10.57 15.83
N GLY A 73 -6.77 -10.24 14.60
CA GLY A 73 -7.63 -9.60 13.61
C GLY A 73 -8.74 -10.53 13.10
N LEU A 74 -8.48 -11.83 12.99
CA LEU A 74 -9.49 -12.84 12.66
C LEU A 74 -10.47 -13.06 13.82
N ASP A 75 -9.97 -13.27 15.04
CA ASP A 75 -10.78 -13.64 16.21
C ASP A 75 -11.82 -12.58 16.56
N GLN A 76 -11.48 -11.30 16.37
CA GLN A 76 -12.36 -10.19 16.68
C GLN A 76 -12.16 -9.04 15.69
N PRO A 77 -13.24 -8.53 15.05
CA PRO A 77 -13.15 -7.30 14.27
C PRO A 77 -12.58 -6.14 15.10
N GLY A 78 -11.46 -5.57 14.64
CA GLY A 78 -10.73 -4.52 15.35
C GLY A 78 -9.84 -5.00 16.51
N GLY A 79 -9.62 -6.31 16.65
CA GLY A 79 -8.69 -6.90 17.63
C GLY A 79 -7.21 -6.67 17.30
N SER A 80 -6.91 -6.29 16.06
CA SER A 80 -5.57 -5.94 15.56
C SER A 80 -5.66 -4.75 14.59
N GLN A 81 -4.51 -4.12 14.31
CA GLN A 81 -4.36 -3.19 13.19
C GLN A 81 -4.38 -3.90 11.83
N LEU A 82 -4.15 -5.22 11.80
CA LEU A 82 -4.50 -6.05 10.66
C LEU A 82 -6.00 -6.28 10.67
N THR A 83 -6.68 -5.76 9.65
CA THR A 83 -8.14 -5.79 9.61
C THR A 83 -8.68 -7.20 9.30
N MET A 84 -7.90 -8.02 8.59
CA MET A 84 -8.22 -9.43 8.28
C MET A 84 -9.63 -9.62 7.70
N LEU A 85 -9.93 -8.88 6.64
CA LEU A 85 -11.25 -8.79 6.02
C LEU A 85 -11.65 -10.08 5.27
N PRO A 86 -12.75 -10.74 5.64
CA PRO A 86 -13.30 -11.86 4.89
C PRO A 86 -13.81 -11.39 3.52
N THR A 87 -13.41 -12.09 2.46
CA THR A 87 -13.73 -11.70 1.07
C THR A 87 -14.94 -12.45 0.49
N PHE A 88 -15.47 -13.44 1.21
CA PHE A 88 -16.53 -14.34 0.75
C PHE A 88 -16.15 -15.21 -0.46
N ILE A 89 -14.85 -15.26 -0.80
CA ILE A 89 -14.32 -16.12 -1.87
C ILE A 89 -13.80 -17.42 -1.24
N GLU A 90 -14.56 -18.48 -1.43
CA GLU A 90 -14.21 -19.83 -0.94
C GLU A 90 -13.49 -20.68 -1.98
N LYS A 91 -13.58 -20.30 -3.27
CA LYS A 91 -12.99 -21.03 -4.40
C LYS A 91 -12.28 -20.04 -5.32
N LEU A 92 -10.97 -20.25 -5.47
CA LEU A 92 -10.16 -19.54 -6.44
C LEU A 92 -10.26 -20.22 -7.81
N PRO A 93 -10.04 -19.46 -8.89
CA PRO A 93 -10.06 -20.04 -10.23
C PRO A 93 -8.86 -20.97 -10.42
N ASN A 94 -9.04 -22.11 -11.10
CA ASN A 94 -8.03 -23.16 -11.27
C ASN A 94 -7.63 -23.41 -12.73
N GLY A 95 -8.14 -22.58 -13.65
CA GLY A 95 -7.86 -22.69 -15.07
C GLY A 95 -8.81 -23.58 -15.85
N SER A 96 -9.78 -24.22 -15.19
CA SER A 96 -10.84 -24.96 -15.88
C SER A 96 -11.98 -24.07 -16.38
N GLU A 97 -11.94 -22.77 -16.07
CA GLU A 97 -12.99 -21.84 -16.43
C GLU A 97 -13.07 -21.61 -17.94
N GLU A 98 -14.30 -21.54 -18.44
CA GLU A 98 -14.62 -21.29 -19.83
C GLU A 98 -15.65 -20.16 -19.94
N GLY A 99 -15.54 -19.36 -21.00
CA GLY A 99 -16.50 -18.32 -21.32
C GLY A 99 -15.92 -16.90 -21.32
N LEU A 100 -16.80 -15.94 -21.61
CA LEU A 100 -16.47 -14.53 -21.70
C LEU A 100 -16.81 -13.81 -20.39
N PHE A 101 -15.80 -13.20 -19.79
CA PHE A 101 -15.92 -12.43 -18.54
C PHE A 101 -15.46 -10.99 -18.74
N TYR A 102 -16.07 -10.07 -18.00
CA TYR A 102 -15.65 -8.68 -17.94
C TYR A 102 -15.03 -8.38 -16.58
N ALA A 103 -14.12 -7.42 -16.55
CA ALA A 103 -13.65 -6.83 -15.31
C ALA A 103 -13.55 -5.30 -15.41
N LEU A 104 -13.82 -4.66 -14.29
CA LEU A 104 -13.68 -3.23 -14.07
C LEU A 104 -12.72 -3.04 -12.89
N ASP A 105 -11.64 -2.33 -13.12
CA ASP A 105 -10.58 -2.07 -12.15
C ASP A 105 -10.51 -0.58 -11.85
N LEU A 106 -11.00 -0.21 -10.67
CA LEU A 106 -11.05 1.16 -10.18
C LEU A 106 -10.15 1.29 -8.95
N GLY A 107 -8.95 1.83 -9.16
CA GLY A 107 -7.93 1.91 -8.12
C GLY A 107 -7.14 3.22 -8.04
N GLY A 108 -7.47 4.23 -8.85
CA GLY A 108 -6.75 5.51 -8.88
C GLY A 108 -7.39 6.55 -9.79
N THR A 109 -6.56 7.43 -10.37
CA THR A 109 -7.00 8.51 -11.30
C THR A 109 -7.40 8.01 -12.67
N ASN A 110 -7.04 6.77 -13.01
CA ASN A 110 -7.55 6.03 -14.15
C ASN A 110 -8.29 4.80 -13.64
N PHE A 111 -9.27 4.33 -14.40
CA PHE A 111 -9.81 2.98 -14.26
C PHE A 111 -9.58 2.20 -15.54
N ARG A 112 -9.70 0.88 -15.46
CA ARG A 112 -9.57 0.00 -16.61
C ARG A 112 -10.82 -0.85 -16.75
N VAL A 113 -11.32 -0.95 -17.98
CA VAL A 113 -12.30 -1.95 -18.37
C VAL A 113 -11.61 -3.01 -19.20
N LEU A 114 -11.95 -4.27 -19.00
CA LEU A 114 -11.38 -5.37 -19.78
C LEU A 114 -12.38 -6.49 -19.98
N ARG A 115 -12.12 -7.31 -20.99
CA ARG A 115 -12.80 -8.59 -21.23
C ARG A 115 -11.79 -9.69 -21.46
N CYS A 116 -12.12 -10.88 -21.01
CA CYS A 116 -11.29 -12.06 -21.13
C CYS A 116 -12.14 -13.24 -21.60
N LEU A 117 -11.72 -13.88 -22.69
CA LEU A 117 -12.25 -15.16 -23.15
C LEU A 117 -11.38 -16.27 -22.59
N LEU A 118 -11.96 -17.10 -21.72
CA LEU A 118 -11.34 -18.27 -21.13
C LEU A 118 -11.76 -19.51 -21.90
N GLY A 119 -10.80 -20.40 -22.18
CA GLY A 119 -10.99 -21.62 -22.98
C GLY A 119 -10.62 -22.90 -22.23
N GLY A 120 -10.77 -22.91 -20.91
CA GLY A 120 -10.59 -24.11 -20.10
C GLY A 120 -9.12 -24.53 -19.91
N PRO A 121 -8.89 -25.77 -19.45
CA PRO A 121 -7.59 -26.21 -18.96
C PRO A 121 -6.44 -26.13 -19.97
N GLU A 122 -6.74 -26.36 -21.25
CA GLU A 122 -5.76 -26.39 -22.33
C GLU A 122 -5.49 -25.00 -22.92
N ALA A 123 -6.54 -24.28 -23.33
CA ALA A 123 -6.40 -23.01 -24.04
C ALA A 123 -6.19 -21.81 -23.10
N ARG A 124 -6.57 -21.94 -21.82
CA ARG A 124 -6.42 -20.90 -20.78
C ARG A 124 -7.01 -19.57 -21.24
N VAL A 125 -6.22 -18.49 -21.26
CA VAL A 125 -6.65 -17.19 -21.77
C VAL A 125 -6.54 -17.19 -23.30
N VAL A 126 -7.68 -17.31 -23.98
CA VAL A 126 -7.77 -17.33 -25.45
C VAL A 126 -7.59 -15.94 -26.02
N LYS A 127 -8.28 -14.95 -25.44
CA LYS A 127 -8.22 -13.56 -25.88
C LYS A 127 -8.50 -12.60 -24.74
N GLN A 128 -7.75 -11.51 -24.69
CA GLN A 128 -7.94 -10.45 -23.71
C GLN A 128 -7.84 -9.09 -24.38
N GLU A 129 -8.74 -8.19 -24.02
CA GLU A 129 -8.71 -6.79 -24.44
C GLU A 129 -8.99 -5.89 -23.23
N HIS A 130 -8.37 -4.72 -23.20
CA HIS A 130 -8.60 -3.74 -22.16
C HIS A 130 -8.50 -2.31 -22.70
N GLU A 131 -9.13 -1.40 -21.99
CA GLU A 131 -9.06 0.04 -22.22
C GLU A 131 -8.82 0.74 -20.88
N GLU A 132 -7.77 1.54 -20.80
CA GLU A 132 -7.53 2.43 -19.66
C GLU A 132 -8.19 3.78 -19.93
N VAL A 133 -8.97 4.25 -18.95
CA VAL A 133 -9.78 5.45 -19.07
C VAL A 133 -9.41 6.42 -17.95
N PRO A 134 -8.93 7.63 -18.28
CA PRO A 134 -8.68 8.66 -17.29
C PRO A 134 -10.00 9.19 -16.72
N ILE A 135 -10.03 9.37 -15.40
CA ILE A 135 -11.17 9.95 -14.70
C ILE A 135 -11.01 11.48 -14.70
N PRO A 136 -11.96 12.23 -15.30
CA PRO A 136 -11.96 13.68 -15.19
C PRO A 136 -11.93 14.12 -13.73
N ARG A 137 -11.02 15.04 -13.39
CA ARG A 137 -10.82 15.49 -12.00
C ARG A 137 -12.10 16.02 -11.35
N GLN A 138 -13.03 16.57 -12.14
CA GLN A 138 -14.29 17.06 -11.59
C GLN A 138 -15.13 15.91 -11.02
N LEU A 139 -15.11 14.73 -11.65
CA LEU A 139 -15.85 13.56 -11.19
C LEU A 139 -15.26 12.95 -9.91
N MET A 140 -13.96 13.09 -9.69
CA MET A 140 -13.33 12.68 -8.42
C MET A 140 -13.78 13.53 -7.22
N LEU A 141 -14.35 14.71 -7.49
CA LEU A 141 -14.81 15.69 -6.50
C LEU A 141 -16.32 15.96 -6.60
N GLY A 142 -17.01 15.25 -7.48
CA GLY A 142 -18.44 15.42 -7.79
C GLY A 142 -19.31 14.51 -6.94
N THR A 143 -20.37 13.99 -7.53
CA THR A 143 -21.30 13.05 -6.90
C THR A 143 -21.01 11.61 -7.29
N SER A 144 -21.52 10.68 -6.47
CA SER A 144 -21.40 9.25 -6.76
C SER A 144 -22.12 8.88 -8.06
N GLU A 145 -23.30 9.47 -8.30
CA GLU A 145 -24.07 9.25 -9.52
C GLU A 145 -23.25 9.62 -10.77
N GLU A 146 -22.66 10.82 -10.81
CA GLU A 146 -21.87 11.27 -11.96
C GLU A 146 -20.64 10.37 -12.22
N LEU A 147 -19.93 9.94 -11.16
CA LEU A 147 -18.78 9.05 -11.30
C LEU A 147 -19.21 7.69 -11.86
N PHE A 148 -20.21 7.05 -11.24
CA PHE A 148 -20.63 5.71 -11.64
C PHE A 148 -21.32 5.71 -13.00
N ASP A 149 -22.05 6.77 -13.37
CA ASP A 149 -22.61 6.93 -14.72
C ASP A 149 -21.53 7.08 -15.78
N PHE A 150 -20.46 7.83 -15.49
CA PHE A 150 -19.31 7.92 -16.40
C PHE A 150 -18.63 6.56 -16.59
N ILE A 151 -18.40 5.83 -15.50
CA ILE A 151 -17.79 4.49 -15.55
C ILE A 151 -18.69 3.53 -16.34
N ALA A 152 -19.99 3.50 -16.04
CA ALA A 152 -20.97 2.64 -16.73
C ALA A 152 -21.04 2.96 -18.23
N MET A 153 -21.08 4.24 -18.60
CA MET A 153 -21.06 4.68 -20.00
C MET A 153 -19.82 4.13 -20.74
N ARG A 154 -18.64 4.22 -20.12
CA ARG A 154 -17.38 3.74 -20.72
C ARG A 154 -17.31 2.23 -20.80
N LEU A 155 -17.82 1.52 -19.80
CA LEU A 155 -17.96 0.07 -19.84
C LEU A 155 -18.88 -0.36 -20.99
N ILE A 156 -20.08 0.21 -21.11
CA ILE A 156 -21.01 -0.13 -22.20
C ILE A 156 -20.40 0.20 -23.57
N THR A 157 -19.73 1.34 -23.72
CA THR A 157 -19.02 1.71 -24.96
C THR A 157 -17.93 0.69 -25.31
N PHE A 158 -17.19 0.18 -24.32
CA PHE A 158 -16.19 -0.86 -24.52
C PHE A 158 -16.83 -2.19 -24.93
N MET A 159 -17.94 -2.56 -24.28
CA MET A 159 -18.69 -3.75 -24.63
C MET A 159 -19.23 -3.68 -26.07
N GLN A 160 -19.71 -2.52 -26.53
CA GLN A 160 -20.18 -2.30 -27.91
C GLN A 160 -19.18 -2.62 -29.01
N ARG A 161 -17.89 -2.71 -28.66
CA ARG A 161 -16.82 -3.09 -29.58
C ARG A 161 -16.51 -4.60 -29.54
N GLU A 162 -17.41 -5.44 -29.02
CA GLU A 162 -17.26 -6.90 -28.96
C GLU A 162 -17.13 -7.50 -30.36
N GLY A 163 -15.94 -8.03 -30.66
CA GLY A 163 -15.65 -8.69 -31.92
C GLY A 163 -16.29 -10.07 -32.02
N PRO A 164 -16.55 -10.59 -33.23
CA PRO A 164 -17.16 -11.91 -33.45
C PRO A 164 -16.36 -13.06 -32.84
N GLU A 165 -15.06 -12.91 -32.67
CA GLU A 165 -14.17 -13.89 -32.04
C GLU A 165 -14.48 -14.13 -30.55
N PHE A 166 -15.05 -13.17 -29.83
CA PHE A 166 -15.48 -13.35 -28.44
C PHE A 166 -16.77 -14.17 -28.31
N HIS A 167 -17.48 -14.35 -29.44
CA HIS A 167 -18.71 -15.12 -29.54
C HIS A 167 -18.49 -16.56 -30.05
N ARG A 168 -17.27 -16.89 -30.52
CA ARG A 168 -16.98 -18.23 -31.02
C ARG A 168 -16.76 -19.20 -29.87
N GLY A 169 -17.52 -20.29 -29.85
CA GLY A 169 -17.43 -21.34 -28.82
C GLY A 169 -18.23 -21.04 -27.54
N CYS A 170 -18.66 -19.80 -27.36
CA CYS A 170 -19.60 -19.42 -26.31
C CYS A 170 -21.00 -19.44 -26.92
N ASN A 171 -21.95 -20.21 -26.36
CA ASN A 171 -23.38 -20.14 -26.74
C ASN A 171 -24.01 -18.82 -26.21
N LEU A 172 -23.41 -17.67 -26.55
CA LEU A 172 -23.88 -16.35 -26.16
C LEU A 172 -25.13 -16.03 -26.98
N ASN A 173 -26.29 -16.38 -26.43
CA ASN A 173 -27.55 -15.84 -26.93
C ASN A 173 -27.62 -14.35 -26.52
N ASP A 174 -28.32 -13.51 -27.29
CA ASP A 174 -28.54 -12.08 -26.99
C ASP A 174 -29.21 -11.84 -25.62
N GLN A 175 -29.73 -12.89 -24.98
CA GLN A 175 -30.34 -12.87 -23.65
C GLN A 175 -29.39 -13.22 -22.50
N GLN A 176 -28.14 -13.59 -22.78
CA GLN A 176 -27.20 -14.00 -21.74
C GLN A 176 -26.59 -12.80 -21.01
N ILE A 177 -26.87 -12.74 -19.71
CA ILE A 177 -26.31 -11.75 -18.79
C ILE A 177 -24.79 -11.89 -18.75
N ARG A 178 -24.06 -10.83 -19.05
CA ARG A 178 -22.60 -10.77 -18.93
C ARG A 178 -22.21 -10.64 -17.45
N GLU A 179 -21.14 -11.31 -17.05
CA GLU A 179 -20.64 -11.26 -15.68
C GLU A 179 -19.45 -10.31 -15.55
N LEU A 180 -19.52 -9.42 -14.58
CA LEU A 180 -18.51 -8.40 -14.28
C LEU A 180 -17.86 -8.68 -12.92
N GLY A 181 -16.53 -8.80 -12.92
CA GLY A 181 -15.72 -8.64 -11.71
C GLY A 181 -15.39 -7.17 -11.46
N LEU A 182 -15.78 -6.65 -10.31
CA LEU A 182 -15.43 -5.30 -9.87
C LEU A 182 -14.22 -5.37 -8.92
N THR A 183 -13.07 -4.93 -9.39
CA THR A 183 -11.92 -4.62 -8.53
C THR A 183 -12.04 -3.18 -8.05
N PHE A 184 -12.20 -2.99 -6.73
CA PHE A 184 -12.39 -1.66 -6.14
C PHE A 184 -11.37 -1.44 -5.03
N SER A 185 -10.26 -0.77 -5.36
CA SER A 185 -9.13 -0.59 -4.45
C SER A 185 -9.27 0.63 -3.54
N PHE A 186 -10.39 0.70 -2.82
CA PHE A 186 -10.62 1.65 -1.72
C PHE A 186 -11.12 0.90 -0.48
N PRO A 187 -10.99 1.49 0.72
CA PRO A 187 -11.50 0.89 1.94
C PRO A 187 -12.99 0.54 1.85
N ILE A 188 -13.30 -0.75 1.81
CA ILE A 188 -14.66 -1.29 1.75
C ILE A 188 -14.87 -2.26 2.91
N ARG A 189 -16.06 -2.19 3.52
CA ARG A 189 -16.59 -3.26 4.35
C ARG A 189 -17.46 -4.17 3.50
N GLN A 190 -16.89 -5.31 3.09
CA GLN A 190 -17.59 -6.29 2.28
C GLN A 190 -18.57 -7.09 3.15
N THR A 191 -19.78 -7.33 2.65
CA THR A 191 -20.84 -8.06 3.38
C THR A 191 -21.31 -9.32 2.67
N SER A 192 -20.92 -9.49 1.40
CA SER A 192 -21.06 -10.72 0.63
C SER A 192 -20.09 -10.68 -0.57
N ILE A 193 -20.04 -11.73 -1.37
CA ILE A 193 -19.17 -11.81 -2.56
C ILE A 193 -19.40 -10.66 -3.56
N ASN A 194 -20.59 -10.07 -3.58
CA ASN A 194 -20.98 -9.01 -4.51
C ASN A 194 -21.68 -7.82 -3.82
N THR A 195 -21.36 -7.52 -2.56
CA THR A 195 -21.85 -6.32 -1.87
C THR A 195 -20.76 -5.73 -0.98
N GLY A 196 -20.57 -4.42 -1.03
CA GLY A 196 -19.52 -3.77 -0.25
C GLY A 196 -19.80 -2.31 0.04
N ILE A 197 -19.79 -1.97 1.33
CA ILE A 197 -20.03 -0.61 1.80
C ILE A 197 -18.74 0.19 1.78
N LEU A 198 -18.72 1.30 1.03
CA LEU A 198 -17.58 2.21 1.03
C LEU A 198 -17.40 2.83 2.42
N ILE A 199 -16.21 2.68 3.00
CA ILE A 199 -15.87 3.25 4.30
C ILE A 199 -15.39 4.69 4.12
N GLN A 200 -14.45 4.91 3.21
CA GLN A 200 -13.92 6.25 2.91
C GLN A 200 -13.25 6.28 1.54
N TRP A 201 -13.26 7.45 0.91
CA TRP A 201 -12.48 7.71 -0.28
C TRP A 201 -11.02 8.02 0.07
N THR A 202 -10.11 7.58 -0.79
CA THR A 202 -8.67 7.85 -0.70
C THR A 202 -8.17 8.34 -2.07
N LYS A 203 -6.85 8.48 -2.26
CA LYS A 203 -6.24 8.72 -3.58
C LYS A 203 -6.78 9.97 -4.32
N GLY A 204 -7.16 11.00 -3.55
CA GLY A 204 -7.65 12.27 -4.09
C GLY A 204 -9.14 12.32 -4.43
N PHE A 205 -9.89 11.24 -4.20
CA PHE A 205 -11.36 11.24 -4.31
C PHE A 205 -11.99 11.92 -3.08
N LYS A 206 -13.05 12.71 -3.32
CA LYS A 206 -13.82 13.38 -2.27
C LYS A 206 -15.31 13.45 -2.63
N ILE A 207 -15.93 12.28 -2.77
CA ILE A 207 -17.34 12.13 -3.15
C ILE A 207 -18.12 11.75 -1.89
N THR A 208 -18.62 12.76 -1.18
CA THR A 208 -19.15 12.58 0.19
C THR A 208 -20.44 11.76 0.24
N ASP A 209 -21.25 11.80 -0.80
CA ASP A 209 -22.53 11.08 -0.86
C ASP A 209 -22.39 9.57 -1.11
N GLY A 210 -21.19 9.08 -1.46
CA GLY A 210 -20.92 7.66 -1.68
C GLY A 210 -20.49 6.91 -0.42
N VAL A 211 -20.00 7.63 0.58
CA VAL A 211 -19.56 7.06 1.85
C VAL A 211 -20.73 6.41 2.58
N GLY A 212 -20.57 5.17 3.04
CA GLY A 212 -21.62 4.40 3.69
C GLY A 212 -22.62 3.74 2.73
N LYS A 213 -22.44 3.87 1.41
CA LYS A 213 -23.27 3.21 0.40
C LYS A 213 -22.59 1.97 -0.19
N ASP A 214 -23.42 1.05 -0.69
CA ASP A 214 -22.95 -0.13 -1.40
C ASP A 214 -22.49 0.21 -2.83
N VAL A 215 -21.21 0.01 -3.10
CA VAL A 215 -20.59 0.34 -4.40
C VAL A 215 -21.10 -0.53 -5.53
N VAL A 216 -21.50 -1.77 -5.22
CA VAL A 216 -22.05 -2.69 -6.22
C VAL A 216 -23.41 -2.22 -6.67
N THR A 217 -24.29 -1.89 -5.71
CA THR A 217 -25.59 -1.29 -6.02
C THR A 217 -25.46 0.02 -6.80
N MET A 218 -24.51 0.90 -6.44
CA MET A 218 -24.29 2.16 -7.18
C MET A 218 -23.87 1.90 -8.64
N LEU A 219 -22.92 1.00 -8.86
CA LEU A 219 -22.48 0.63 -10.21
C LEU A 219 -23.59 -0.08 -11.00
N GLN A 220 -24.27 -1.05 -10.41
CA GLN A 220 -25.37 -1.77 -11.07
C GLN A 220 -26.47 -0.81 -11.49
N SER A 221 -26.88 0.12 -10.61
CA SER A 221 -27.88 1.15 -10.94
C SER A 221 -27.42 2.04 -12.11
N ALA A 222 -26.13 2.40 -12.16
CA ALA A 222 -25.57 3.18 -13.26
C ALA A 222 -25.55 2.41 -14.58
N MET A 223 -25.26 1.11 -14.55
CA MET A 223 -25.33 0.23 -15.73
C MET A 223 -26.78 0.04 -16.19
N ASP A 224 -27.74 -0.14 -15.28
CA ASP A 224 -29.16 -0.35 -15.60
C ASP A 224 -29.82 0.90 -16.23
N ARG A 225 -29.28 2.09 -15.95
CA ARG A 225 -29.69 3.34 -16.61
C ARG A 225 -29.25 3.40 -18.08
N GLN A 226 -28.21 2.67 -18.47
CA GLN A 226 -27.73 2.63 -19.85
C GLN A 226 -28.67 1.76 -20.72
N LYS A 227 -28.93 2.19 -21.95
CA LYS A 227 -29.85 1.50 -22.88
C LYS A 227 -29.10 0.94 -24.09
N GLY A 228 -29.65 -0.11 -24.71
CA GLY A 228 -29.20 -0.61 -26.02
C GLY A 228 -28.02 -1.58 -25.99
N TRP A 229 -27.84 -2.33 -24.89
CA TRP A 229 -26.76 -3.32 -24.75
C TRP A 229 -27.22 -4.52 -23.89
N PRO A 230 -26.68 -5.74 -24.08
CA PRO A 230 -26.94 -6.88 -23.21
C PRO A 230 -26.79 -6.56 -21.72
N GLN A 231 -27.64 -7.17 -20.90
CA GLN A 231 -27.58 -7.03 -19.45
C GLN A 231 -26.22 -7.48 -18.92
N ILE A 232 -25.67 -6.71 -17.99
CA ILE A 232 -24.43 -7.02 -17.28
C ILE A 232 -24.70 -6.96 -15.78
N ARG A 233 -24.14 -7.93 -15.05
CA ARG A 233 -24.28 -8.06 -13.60
C ARG A 233 -22.91 -8.04 -12.94
N VAL A 234 -22.79 -7.28 -11.85
CA VAL A 234 -21.64 -7.43 -10.94
C VAL A 234 -21.72 -8.77 -10.22
N ALA A 235 -20.90 -9.73 -10.66
CA ALA A 235 -20.88 -11.09 -10.13
C ALA A 235 -20.01 -11.18 -8.87
N VAL A 236 -18.94 -10.37 -8.79
CA VAL A 236 -18.00 -10.36 -7.67
C VAL A 236 -17.44 -8.96 -7.46
N LEU A 237 -17.28 -8.58 -6.19
CA LEU A 237 -16.51 -7.43 -5.74
C LEU A 237 -15.23 -7.95 -5.07
N ILE A 238 -14.08 -7.44 -5.50
CA ILE A 238 -12.78 -7.82 -4.95
C ILE A 238 -11.88 -6.60 -4.68
N ASN A 239 -10.93 -6.79 -3.77
CA ASN A 239 -9.74 -5.96 -3.68
C ASN A 239 -8.71 -6.36 -4.76
N ASP A 240 -7.84 -5.45 -5.18
CA ASP A 240 -6.78 -5.71 -6.17
C ASP A 240 -5.80 -6.82 -5.77
N THR A 241 -5.49 -6.92 -4.49
CA THR A 241 -4.62 -7.96 -3.94
C THR A 241 -5.26 -9.34 -4.06
N VAL A 242 -6.59 -9.42 -3.85
CA VAL A 242 -7.39 -10.64 -4.05
C VAL A 242 -7.45 -11.01 -5.53
N GLY A 243 -7.61 -10.02 -6.42
CA GLY A 243 -7.51 -10.23 -7.87
C GLY A 243 -6.13 -10.74 -8.29
N THR A 244 -5.07 -10.29 -7.63
CA THR A 244 -3.69 -10.77 -7.85
C THR A 244 -3.54 -12.24 -7.44
N LEU A 245 -4.08 -12.63 -6.28
CA LEU A 245 -4.11 -14.03 -5.84
C LEU A 245 -4.90 -14.89 -6.83
N ALA A 246 -6.11 -14.47 -7.22
CA ALA A 246 -6.95 -15.20 -8.16
C ALA A 246 -6.28 -15.36 -9.54
N GLY A 247 -5.67 -14.29 -10.06
CA GLY A 247 -4.93 -14.33 -11.32
C GLY A 247 -3.73 -15.28 -11.26
N GLY A 248 -3.02 -15.34 -10.14
CA GLY A 248 -1.93 -16.31 -9.92
C GLY A 248 -2.44 -17.75 -9.82
N HIS A 249 -3.46 -17.97 -9.00
CA HIS A 249 -4.06 -19.29 -8.77
C HIS A 249 -4.66 -19.88 -10.06
N TYR A 250 -5.23 -19.06 -10.94
CA TYR A 250 -5.71 -19.50 -12.26
C TYR A 250 -4.63 -20.22 -13.10
N TRP A 251 -3.36 -19.87 -12.94
CA TRP A 251 -2.25 -20.49 -13.68
C TRP A 251 -1.51 -21.56 -12.87
N ASN A 252 -1.62 -21.52 -11.54
CA ASN A 252 -0.94 -22.43 -10.64
C ASN A 252 -1.73 -22.59 -9.34
N ASP A 253 -2.30 -23.77 -9.13
CA ASP A 253 -3.11 -24.09 -7.95
C ASP A 253 -2.31 -24.07 -6.62
N ASP A 254 -0.97 -24.02 -6.67
CA ASP A 254 -0.13 -23.88 -5.47
C ASP A 254 -0.04 -22.43 -4.95
N VAL A 255 -0.61 -21.45 -5.66
CA VAL A 255 -0.56 -20.03 -5.26
C VAL A 255 -1.51 -19.77 -4.09
N MET A 256 -0.95 -19.51 -2.91
CA MET A 256 -1.72 -19.31 -1.67
C MET A 256 -1.73 -17.87 -1.15
N ILE A 257 -0.89 -16.99 -1.71
CA ILE A 257 -0.69 -15.60 -1.26
C ILE A 257 -0.68 -14.67 -2.47
N GLY A 258 -1.50 -13.62 -2.41
CA GLY A 258 -1.40 -12.46 -3.30
C GLY A 258 -0.81 -11.28 -2.53
N MET A 259 0.11 -10.55 -3.16
CA MET A 259 0.74 -9.40 -2.53
C MET A 259 0.95 -8.28 -3.54
N ILE A 260 0.61 -7.05 -3.13
CA ILE A 260 0.89 -5.83 -3.87
C ILE A 260 2.01 -5.09 -3.14
N LEU A 261 3.12 -4.86 -3.83
CA LEU A 261 4.22 -3.98 -3.40
C LEU A 261 4.38 -2.88 -4.44
N GLY A 262 3.58 -1.83 -4.31
CA GLY A 262 3.47 -0.74 -5.26
C GLY A 262 3.65 0.61 -4.59
N ALA A 263 2.78 1.58 -4.90
CA ALA A 263 2.74 2.85 -4.15
C ALA A 263 2.40 2.59 -2.67
N GLY A 264 1.41 1.72 -2.43
CA GLY A 264 1.11 1.15 -1.11
C GLY A 264 1.56 -0.31 -1.00
N ALA A 265 1.14 -0.97 0.08
CA ALA A 265 1.45 -2.37 0.33
C ALA A 265 0.25 -3.11 0.94
N ASN A 266 -0.13 -4.23 0.32
CA ASN A 266 -1.19 -5.09 0.84
C ASN A 266 -0.91 -6.56 0.55
N ALA A 267 -1.51 -7.46 1.32
CA ALA A 267 -1.46 -8.90 1.12
C ALA A 267 -2.82 -9.56 1.40
N CYS A 268 -3.07 -10.66 0.71
CA CYS A 268 -4.19 -11.55 0.97
C CYS A 268 -3.72 -13.01 0.84
N TYR A 269 -4.43 -13.92 1.47
CA TYR A 269 -4.09 -15.35 1.42
C TYR A 269 -5.31 -16.22 1.63
N VAL A 270 -5.16 -17.52 1.38
CA VAL A 270 -6.20 -18.53 1.67
C VAL A 270 -6.09 -18.99 3.13
N GLU A 271 -7.08 -18.64 3.95
CA GLU A 271 -7.19 -19.03 5.35
C GLU A 271 -8.07 -20.27 5.50
N GLY A 272 -7.69 -21.18 6.40
CA GLY A 272 -8.46 -22.37 6.78
C GLY A 272 -8.90 -22.39 8.25
N ASN A 273 -8.37 -21.51 9.10
CA ASN A 273 -8.71 -21.38 10.51
C ASN A 273 -9.61 -20.15 10.74
N LEU A 274 -10.79 -20.17 10.12
CA LEU A 274 -11.75 -19.07 10.20
C LEU A 274 -12.51 -19.08 11.54
N PRO A 275 -12.88 -17.90 12.07
CA PRO A 275 -13.81 -17.78 13.19
C PRO A 275 -15.13 -18.54 12.98
N ASN A 276 -15.70 -19.08 14.07
CA ASN A 276 -16.90 -19.92 14.03
C ASN A 276 -18.17 -19.21 13.50
N ASP A 277 -18.21 -17.88 13.56
CA ASP A 277 -19.30 -17.05 13.05
C ASP A 277 -19.22 -16.83 11.53
N ILE A 278 -18.07 -17.12 10.90
CA ILE A 278 -17.93 -17.12 9.45
C ILE A 278 -18.35 -18.47 8.88
N GLN A 279 -19.55 -18.52 8.31
CA GLN A 279 -20.04 -19.71 7.63
C GLN A 279 -19.35 -19.88 6.27
N THR A 280 -18.64 -21.00 6.11
CA THR A 280 -18.00 -21.42 4.85
C THR A 280 -18.42 -22.85 4.50
N LYS A 281 -18.63 -23.14 3.21
CA LYS A 281 -18.91 -24.49 2.72
C LYS A 281 -17.63 -25.29 2.47
N SER A 282 -16.56 -24.63 2.04
CA SER A 282 -15.27 -25.27 1.74
C SER A 282 -14.37 -25.46 2.97
N GLY A 283 -14.68 -24.78 4.07
CA GLY A 283 -13.80 -24.70 5.25
C GLY A 283 -12.60 -23.77 5.05
N LYS A 284 -12.55 -23.03 3.93
CA LYS A 284 -11.50 -22.07 3.61
C LYS A 284 -12.10 -20.80 3.01
N MET A 285 -11.38 -19.69 3.12
CA MET A 285 -11.76 -18.42 2.49
C MET A 285 -10.51 -17.59 2.21
N VAL A 286 -10.54 -16.80 1.15
CA VAL A 286 -9.53 -15.75 0.95
C VAL A 286 -9.77 -14.63 1.96
N VAL A 287 -8.71 -14.22 2.65
CA VAL A 287 -8.73 -13.11 3.61
C VAL A 287 -7.83 -12.00 3.08
N ASN A 288 -8.36 -10.78 2.99
CA ASN A 288 -7.58 -9.59 2.71
C ASN A 288 -7.05 -9.02 4.03
N MET A 289 -5.72 -9.01 4.19
CA MET A 289 -5.10 -8.66 5.47
C MET A 289 -5.20 -7.16 5.77
N GLU A 290 -5.30 -6.31 4.74
CA GLU A 290 -4.97 -4.88 4.84
C GLU A 290 -3.59 -4.70 5.50
N LEU A 291 -2.59 -5.40 4.94
CA LEU A 291 -1.24 -5.60 5.51
C LEU A 291 -0.55 -4.27 5.87
N GLY A 292 -0.86 -3.19 5.15
CA GLY A 292 -0.32 -1.86 5.40
C GLY A 292 -0.55 -1.37 6.85
N GLY A 293 -1.62 -1.83 7.50
CA GLY A 293 -1.96 -1.49 8.88
C GLY A 293 -1.07 -2.16 9.93
N PHE A 294 -0.32 -3.21 9.59
CA PHE A 294 0.48 -3.97 10.56
C PHE A 294 1.39 -3.06 11.41
N TRP A 295 1.42 -3.33 12.72
CA TRP A 295 2.30 -2.62 13.64
C TRP A 295 2.96 -3.61 14.60
N SER A 296 4.23 -3.34 14.92
CA SER A 296 4.97 -4.06 15.94
C SER A 296 6.05 -3.16 16.53
N SER A 297 6.33 -3.30 17.82
CA SER A 297 7.49 -2.69 18.46
C SER A 297 8.83 -3.23 17.91
N HIS A 298 8.80 -4.36 17.18
CA HIS A 298 9.97 -4.94 16.51
C HIS A 298 10.24 -4.32 15.12
N LEU A 299 9.33 -3.48 14.59
CA LEU A 299 9.60 -2.77 13.34
C LEU A 299 10.78 -1.80 13.54
N PRO A 300 11.80 -1.83 12.65
CA PRO A 300 13.01 -1.01 12.78
C PRO A 300 12.75 0.44 12.34
N ARG A 301 11.87 1.12 13.06
CA ARG A 301 11.50 2.52 12.82
C ARG A 301 12.60 3.45 13.34
N THR A 302 12.91 4.48 12.57
CA THR A 302 13.80 5.57 12.98
C THR A 302 13.02 6.85 13.28
N ASP A 303 13.74 7.88 13.76
CA ASP A 303 13.22 9.24 13.92
C ASP A 303 12.69 9.84 12.61
N ILE A 304 13.23 9.41 11.47
CA ILE A 304 12.77 9.82 10.14
C ILE A 304 11.39 9.23 9.85
N ASP A 305 11.19 7.96 10.16
CA ASP A 305 9.90 7.28 9.98
C ASP A 305 8.83 7.87 10.90
N GLU A 306 9.20 8.22 12.14
CA GLU A 306 8.33 8.90 13.10
C GLU A 306 7.91 10.29 12.62
N GLN A 307 8.84 11.09 12.10
CA GLN A 307 8.51 12.40 11.52
C GLN A 307 7.62 12.26 10.29
N LEU A 308 7.91 11.29 9.42
CA LEU A 308 7.08 10.99 8.25
C LEU A 308 5.65 10.64 8.67
N ASP A 309 5.50 9.77 9.66
CA ASP A 309 4.20 9.36 10.20
C ASP A 309 3.43 10.56 10.79
N ASN A 310 4.08 11.35 11.65
CA ASN A 310 3.49 12.52 12.31
C ASN A 310 3.03 13.60 11.31
N GLU A 311 3.72 13.76 10.19
CA GLU A 311 3.40 14.74 9.14
C GLU A 311 2.49 14.16 8.04
N SER A 312 2.13 12.87 8.14
CA SER A 312 1.25 12.22 7.15
C SER A 312 -0.20 12.64 7.30
N VAL A 313 -1.03 12.27 6.31
CA VAL A 313 -2.48 12.56 6.33
C VAL A 313 -3.21 11.73 7.40
N ASN A 314 -2.61 10.62 7.82
CA ASN A 314 -3.15 9.65 8.76
C ASN A 314 -2.07 9.23 9.79
N PRO A 315 -1.65 10.11 10.71
CA PRO A 315 -0.64 9.79 11.72
C PRO A 315 -1.06 8.61 12.60
N GLY A 316 -0.16 7.66 12.83
CA GLY A 316 -0.40 6.45 13.62
C GLY A 316 -1.01 5.28 12.83
N ASP A 317 -1.57 5.54 11.65
CA ASP A 317 -2.13 4.49 10.77
C ASP A 317 -1.13 4.04 9.70
N ALA A 318 -1.41 2.91 9.05
CA ALA A 318 -0.64 2.41 7.91
C ALA A 318 0.87 2.31 8.18
N ALA A 319 1.24 1.92 9.41
CA ALA A 319 2.62 1.94 9.89
C ALA A 319 3.54 1.08 9.05
N PHE A 320 3.11 -0.13 8.67
CA PHE A 320 3.91 -1.00 7.81
C PHE A 320 3.99 -0.47 6.38
N GLU A 321 2.88 0.04 5.83
CA GLU A 321 2.86 0.63 4.49
C GLU A 321 3.85 1.81 4.39
N LYS A 322 3.92 2.67 5.40
CA LYS A 322 4.87 3.80 5.42
C LYS A 322 6.33 3.37 5.38
N LEU A 323 6.65 2.15 5.82
CA LEU A 323 8.01 1.60 5.80
C LEU A 323 8.35 0.90 4.47
N ILE A 324 7.39 0.21 3.84
CA ILE A 324 7.67 -0.64 2.67
C ILE A 324 7.06 -0.15 1.36
N GLY A 325 6.06 0.73 1.43
CA GLY A 325 5.33 1.27 0.30
C GLY A 325 6.19 2.19 -0.55
N GLY A 326 6.14 2.00 -1.87
CA GLY A 326 6.95 2.76 -2.83
C GLY A 326 6.65 4.26 -2.87
N MET A 327 5.52 4.71 -2.32
CA MET A 327 5.22 6.13 -2.13
C MET A 327 6.16 6.78 -1.11
N TYR A 328 6.61 6.04 -0.09
CA TYR A 328 7.33 6.56 1.06
C TYR A 328 8.85 6.39 0.96
N LEU A 329 9.34 5.43 0.17
CA LEU A 329 10.79 5.18 0.04
C LEU A 329 11.58 6.42 -0.41
N GLY A 330 11.04 7.21 -1.35
CA GLY A 330 11.68 8.45 -1.77
C GLY A 330 11.62 9.54 -0.69
N GLU A 331 10.54 9.59 0.07
CA GLU A 331 10.33 10.54 1.17
C GLU A 331 11.26 10.26 2.35
N ILE A 332 11.49 8.99 2.70
CA ILE A 332 12.48 8.58 3.72
C ILE A 332 13.88 9.06 3.31
N VAL A 333 14.27 8.83 2.05
CA VAL A 333 15.56 9.32 1.52
C VAL A 333 15.62 10.84 1.55
N ARG A 334 14.55 11.53 1.15
CA ARG A 334 14.48 13.00 1.19
C ARG A 334 14.70 13.53 2.60
N ARG A 335 14.04 12.95 3.61
CA ARG A 335 14.17 13.34 5.02
C ARG A 335 15.57 13.09 5.55
N LEU A 336 16.18 11.94 5.23
CA LEU A 336 17.57 11.67 5.60
C LEU A 336 18.53 12.71 4.99
N LEU A 337 18.40 12.99 3.69
CA LEU A 337 19.22 14.00 3.02
C LEU A 337 19.01 15.40 3.60
N LEU A 338 17.77 15.74 3.98
CA LEU A 338 17.47 17.01 4.62
C LEU A 338 18.11 17.10 6.01
N LYS A 339 18.07 16.02 6.80
CA LYS A 339 18.74 15.92 8.10
C LYS A 339 20.26 16.10 7.95
N MET A 340 20.88 15.35 7.04
CA MET A 340 22.32 15.46 6.74
C MET A 340 22.71 16.86 6.23
N ALA A 341 21.83 17.51 5.47
CA ALA A 341 22.07 18.87 5.03
C ALA A 341 22.01 19.90 6.16
N GLN A 342 21.09 19.75 7.11
CA GLN A 342 20.91 20.67 8.23
C GLN A 342 21.97 20.48 9.32
N GLU A 343 22.25 19.22 9.67
CA GLU A 343 23.12 18.89 10.79
C GLU A 343 24.59 18.77 10.38
N ALA A 344 24.86 18.24 9.18
CA ALA A 344 26.21 18.00 8.70
C ALA A 344 26.64 18.91 7.54
N ARG A 345 25.80 19.87 7.11
CA ARG A 345 26.06 20.75 5.96
C ARG A 345 26.50 19.98 4.71
N LEU A 346 25.89 18.81 4.46
CA LEU A 346 26.22 17.92 3.34
C LEU A 346 26.31 18.65 1.99
N PHE A 347 25.41 19.59 1.74
CA PHE A 347 25.37 20.40 0.51
C PHE A 347 25.95 21.81 0.69
N GLY A 348 26.75 22.04 1.73
CA GLY A 348 27.32 23.34 2.06
C GLY A 348 26.26 24.41 2.36
N GLY A 349 26.49 25.64 1.88
CA GLY A 349 25.61 26.80 2.08
C GLY A 349 24.49 26.95 1.03
N VAL A 350 24.20 25.91 0.26
CA VAL A 350 23.21 25.96 -0.82
C VAL A 350 21.79 26.04 -0.25
N THR A 351 20.95 26.88 -0.86
CA THR A 351 19.53 26.96 -0.50
C THR A 351 18.77 25.73 -0.99
N LEU A 352 18.32 24.88 -0.05
CA LEU A 352 17.65 23.61 -0.34
C LEU A 352 16.13 23.74 -0.46
N THR A 353 15.64 24.74 -1.20
CA THR A 353 14.19 25.00 -1.34
C THR A 353 13.43 23.80 -1.91
N LYS A 354 13.99 23.08 -2.88
CA LYS A 354 13.35 21.88 -3.45
C LYS A 354 13.34 20.71 -2.48
N LEU A 355 14.44 20.45 -1.77
CA LEU A 355 14.55 19.31 -0.84
C LEU A 355 13.60 19.44 0.35
N LYS A 356 13.16 20.66 0.68
CA LYS A 356 12.13 20.93 1.70
C LYS A 356 10.71 20.57 1.26
N GLN A 357 10.46 20.36 -0.03
CA GLN A 357 9.14 19.99 -0.52
C GLN A 357 8.88 18.50 -0.24
N PRO A 358 7.84 18.15 0.53
CA PRO A 358 7.49 16.75 0.78
C PRO A 358 7.23 16.00 -0.54
N PHE A 359 7.63 14.74 -0.59
CA PHE A 359 7.43 13.82 -1.72
C PHE A 359 8.04 14.29 -3.07
N ILE A 360 8.99 15.23 -3.04
CA ILE A 360 9.73 15.65 -4.26
C ILE A 360 10.61 14.51 -4.82
N LEU A 361 11.06 13.59 -3.96
CA LEU A 361 11.75 12.37 -4.34
C LEU A 361 10.76 11.20 -4.28
N ASN A 362 10.72 10.40 -5.33
CA ASN A 362 9.90 9.18 -5.40
C ASN A 362 10.77 7.91 -5.47
N SER A 363 10.15 6.74 -5.40
CA SER A 363 10.86 5.44 -5.50
C SER A 363 11.61 5.25 -6.82
N GLY A 364 11.18 5.90 -7.90
CA GLY A 364 11.90 5.94 -9.18
C GLY A 364 13.25 6.65 -9.06
N ASP A 365 13.31 7.76 -8.32
CA ASP A 365 14.57 8.48 -8.07
C ASP A 365 15.55 7.61 -7.28
N VAL A 366 15.08 6.93 -6.22
CA VAL A 366 15.88 5.99 -5.41
C VAL A 366 16.43 4.85 -6.28
N LYS A 367 15.58 4.25 -7.12
CA LYS A 367 15.98 3.20 -8.06
C LYS A 367 17.06 3.69 -9.05
N ASN A 368 16.89 4.89 -9.59
CA ASN A 368 17.82 5.47 -10.55
C ASN A 368 19.18 5.80 -9.92
N ALA A 369 19.19 6.29 -8.68
CA ALA A 369 20.41 6.51 -7.92
C ALA A 369 21.19 5.20 -7.76
N ARG A 370 20.54 4.11 -7.30
CA ARG A 370 21.18 2.80 -7.14
C ARG A 370 21.84 2.29 -8.42
N ARG A 371 21.17 2.41 -9.57
CA ARG A 371 21.71 1.96 -10.87
C ARG A 371 22.98 2.70 -11.27
N ARG A 372 23.08 4.00 -10.95
CA ARG A 372 24.29 4.79 -11.21
C ARG A 372 25.44 4.30 -10.34
N PHE A 373 25.22 4.08 -9.04
CA PHE A 373 26.27 3.58 -8.13
C PHE A 373 26.79 2.19 -8.52
N THR A 374 25.93 1.24 -8.92
CA THR A 374 26.39 -0.08 -9.40
C THR A 374 27.22 0.00 -10.70
N ARG A 375 27.01 1.04 -11.52
CA ARG A 375 27.84 1.30 -12.70
C ARG A 375 29.18 1.95 -12.34
N PHE A 376 29.23 2.75 -11.28
CA PHE A 376 30.48 3.34 -10.79
C PHE A 376 31.39 2.26 -10.15
N ASP A 377 30.83 1.34 -9.36
CA ASP A 377 31.59 0.23 -8.77
C ASP A 377 32.17 -0.73 -9.84
N SER A 378 31.48 -0.91 -10.97
CA SER A 378 31.98 -1.70 -12.10
C SER A 378 32.98 -0.95 -13.00
N CYS A 379 33.12 0.37 -12.82
CA CYS A 379 34.08 1.20 -13.56
C CYS A 379 35.33 1.57 -12.73
N GLY A 380 35.41 1.15 -11.47
CA GLY A 380 36.61 1.27 -10.63
C GLY A 380 37.07 2.70 -10.34
N GLN A 381 36.20 3.71 -10.44
CA GLN A 381 36.56 5.10 -10.11
C GLN A 381 36.15 5.45 -8.67
N SER A 382 37.14 5.88 -7.88
CA SER A 382 37.02 6.32 -6.50
C SER A 382 36.09 7.54 -6.36
N PHE A 383 35.48 7.64 -5.18
CA PHE A 383 34.46 8.62 -4.75
C PHE A 383 34.90 10.10 -4.75
N GLU A 384 36.05 10.46 -5.32
CA GLU A 384 36.66 11.80 -5.18
C GLU A 384 36.10 12.87 -6.14
N GLY A 385 35.13 12.55 -6.99
CA GLY A 385 34.85 13.38 -8.16
C GLY A 385 33.48 14.06 -8.28
N CYS A 386 32.53 13.91 -7.36
CA CYS A 386 31.18 14.47 -7.54
C CYS A 386 30.51 14.79 -6.19
N VAL A 387 30.71 16.03 -5.73
CA VAL A 387 29.83 16.71 -4.76
C VAL A 387 28.71 17.41 -5.52
#